data_AF-A0A816DWL3-F1
#
_entry.id   AF-A0A816DWL3-F1
#
_cell.length_a   1.000
_cell.length_b   1.000
_cell.length_c   1.000
_cell.angle_alpha   90.00
_cell.angle_beta   90.00
_cell.angle_gamma   90.00
#
_symmetry.space_group_name_H-M   'P 1'
#
loop_
_entity.id
_entity.type
_entity.pdbx_description
1 polymer ?
#
loop_
_entity_poly.entity_id
_entity_poly.type
_entity_poly.pdbx_seq_one_letter_code
_entity_poly.pdbx_strand_id
1 'polypeptide(L)'
;MVQINKEIIKSVQSSYLVYKQDLHFKKVAAERLEKENKENLKEAEICKEILNEEDELLLKQKTLQRELNDATSIIADASERLQLALKKKDSIEIDRSTILIHGGNTKSKEINEQLSKVTEELIKIQKKQKNKFSQQQQKRQKTLTDASIILN
;
A
#
# COMPACT_ATOMS: atom_id res chain seq x y z
N MET A 1 -27.69 -69.38 8.44
CA MET A 1 -27.74 -68.14 9.26
C MET A 1 -26.37 -67.56 9.62
N VAL A 2 -25.35 -68.37 9.96
CA VAL A 2 -24.03 -67.87 10.43
C VAL A 2 -23.21 -67.12 9.35
N GLN A 3 -23.39 -67.44 8.07
CA GLN A 3 -22.62 -66.84 6.96
C GLN A 3 -23.06 -65.40 6.62
N ILE A 4 -24.37 -65.14 6.66
CA ILE A 4 -24.98 -63.82 6.40
C ILE A 4 -24.49 -62.80 7.45
N ASN A 5 -24.41 -63.19 8.72
CA ASN A 5 -23.90 -62.31 9.78
C ASN A 5 -22.42 -61.94 9.58
N LYS A 6 -21.58 -62.82 9.02
CA LYS A 6 -20.16 -62.52 8.75
C LYS A 6 -19.98 -61.52 7.60
N GLU A 7 -20.82 -61.58 6.57
CA GLU A 7 -20.75 -60.61 5.45
C GLU A 7 -21.24 -59.23 5.86
N ILE A 8 -22.30 -59.15 6.66
CA ILE A 8 -22.79 -57.87 7.21
C ILE A 8 -21.71 -57.21 8.08
N ILE A 9 -21.04 -57.97 8.94
CA ILE A 9 -19.94 -57.46 9.78
C ILE A 9 -18.78 -56.92 8.90
N LYS A 10 -18.38 -57.66 7.86
CA LYS A 10 -17.34 -57.20 6.92
C LYS A 10 -17.74 -55.92 6.19
N SER A 11 -18.98 -55.84 5.70
CA SER A 11 -19.51 -54.65 5.01
C SER A 11 -19.50 -53.41 5.92
N VAL A 12 -19.91 -53.55 7.18
CA VAL A 12 -19.88 -52.47 8.18
C VAL A 12 -18.45 -52.04 8.47
N GLN A 13 -17.51 -52.98 8.63
CA GLN A 13 -16.10 -52.67 8.85
C GLN A 13 -15.46 -51.95 7.66
N SER A 14 -15.75 -52.39 6.43
CA SER A 14 -15.29 -51.71 5.21
C SER A 14 -15.88 -50.30 5.10
N SER A 15 -17.17 -50.12 5.36
CA SER A 15 -17.82 -48.80 5.34
C SER A 15 -17.24 -47.86 6.39
N TYR A 16 -16.93 -48.38 7.58
CA TYR A 16 -16.27 -47.62 8.64
C TYR A 16 -14.85 -47.19 8.27
N LEU A 17 -14.08 -48.05 7.58
CA LEU A 17 -12.76 -47.70 7.06
C LEU A 17 -12.84 -46.58 6.02
N VAL A 18 -13.77 -46.69 5.07
CA VAL A 18 -14.02 -45.64 4.06
C VAL A 18 -14.41 -44.33 4.73
N TYR A 19 -15.32 -44.37 5.71
CA TYR A 19 -15.72 -43.20 6.49
C TYR A 19 -14.56 -42.56 7.25
N LYS A 20 -13.69 -43.36 7.89
CA LYS A 20 -12.47 -42.86 8.56
C LYS A 20 -11.54 -42.16 7.58
N GLN A 21 -11.38 -42.72 6.38
CA GLN A 21 -10.51 -42.17 5.34
C GLN A 21 -11.08 -40.85 4.80
N ASP A 22 -12.39 -40.80 4.53
CA ASP A 22 -13.10 -39.57 4.14
C ASP A 22 -13.01 -38.48 5.22
N LEU A 23 -13.19 -38.85 6.49
CA LEU A 23 -13.04 -37.93 7.62
C LEU A 23 -11.60 -37.39 7.73
N HIS A 24 -10.60 -38.23 7.46
CA HIS A 24 -9.21 -37.80 7.40
C HIS A 24 -8.97 -36.80 6.27
N PHE A 25 -9.47 -37.07 5.06
CA PHE A 25 -9.35 -36.14 3.93
C PHE A 25 -10.03 -34.81 4.21
N LYS A 26 -11.23 -34.82 4.80
CA LYS A 26 -11.94 -33.60 5.21
C LYS A 26 -11.17 -32.78 6.24
N LYS A 27 -10.54 -33.42 7.24
CA LYS A 27 -9.68 -32.74 8.22
C LYS A 27 -8.46 -32.09 7.57
N VAL A 28 -7.77 -32.83 6.70
CA VAL A 28 -6.60 -32.30 5.97
C VAL A 28 -7.00 -31.13 5.06
N ALA A 29 -8.16 -31.21 4.39
CA ALA A 29 -8.68 -30.12 3.58
C ALA A 29 -9.01 -28.88 4.44
N ALA A 30 -9.64 -29.07 5.61
CA ALA A 30 -9.94 -27.99 6.54
C ALA A 30 -8.66 -27.30 7.08
N GLU A 31 -7.64 -28.07 7.47
CA GLU A 31 -6.34 -27.54 7.92
C GLU A 31 -5.63 -26.73 6.82
N ARG A 32 -5.69 -27.19 5.56
CA ARG A 32 -5.15 -26.46 4.41
C ARG A 32 -5.88 -25.13 4.20
N LEU A 33 -7.22 -25.13 4.23
CA LEU A 33 -8.02 -23.90 4.10
C LEU A 33 -7.75 -22.91 5.23
N GLU A 34 -7.59 -23.39 6.47
CA GLU A 34 -7.26 -22.53 7.61
C GLU A 34 -5.90 -21.86 7.44
N LYS A 35 -4.90 -22.62 6.95
CA LYS A 35 -3.57 -22.09 6.68
C LYS A 35 -3.58 -21.05 5.56
N GLU A 36 -4.26 -21.32 4.46
CA GLU A 36 -4.44 -20.36 3.35
C GLU A 36 -5.14 -19.08 3.82
N ASN A 37 -6.18 -19.21 4.65
CA ASN A 37 -6.91 -18.05 5.18
C ASN A 37 -6.00 -17.18 6.07
N LYS A 38 -5.17 -17.79 6.93
CA LYS A 38 -4.17 -17.07 7.75
C LYS A 38 -3.12 -16.36 6.90
N GLU A 39 -2.66 -16.99 5.82
CA GLU A 39 -1.73 -16.36 4.88
C GLU A 39 -2.37 -15.19 4.13
N ASN A 40 -3.62 -15.33 3.68
CA ASN A 40 -4.39 -14.28 3.02
C ASN A 40 -4.61 -13.06 3.93
N LEU A 41 -4.91 -13.29 5.22
CA LEU A 41 -5.06 -12.21 6.20
C LEU A 41 -3.77 -11.41 6.37
N LYS A 42 -2.62 -12.09 6.52
CA LYS A 42 -1.31 -11.42 6.61
C LYS A 42 -0.97 -10.63 5.36
N GLU A 43 -1.30 -11.16 4.18
CA GLU A 43 -1.09 -10.41 2.94
C GLU A 43 -1.98 -9.17 2.84
N ALA A 44 -3.23 -9.26 3.30
CA ALA A 44 -4.14 -8.11 3.34
C ALA A 44 -3.64 -7.02 4.29
N GLU A 45 -3.07 -7.40 5.44
CA GLU A 45 -2.43 -6.47 6.37
C GLU A 45 -1.25 -5.74 5.72
N ILE A 46 -0.34 -6.46 5.06
CA ILE A 46 0.80 -5.86 4.34
C ILE A 46 0.32 -4.89 3.25
N CYS A 47 -0.74 -5.24 2.51
CA CYS A 47 -1.29 -4.35 1.49
C CYS A 47 -1.88 -3.09 2.12
N LYS A 48 -2.55 -3.22 3.27
CA LYS A 48 -3.10 -2.09 4.02
C LYS A 48 -2.00 -1.17 4.54
N GLU A 49 -0.91 -1.73 5.06
CA GLU A 49 0.27 -0.95 5.49
C GLU A 49 0.85 -0.13 4.35
N ILE A 50 1.06 -0.74 3.18
CA ILE A 50 1.56 -0.05 1.98
C ILE A 50 0.64 1.10 1.56
N LEU A 51 -0.68 0.89 1.61
CA LEU A 51 -1.66 1.94 1.28
C LEU A 51 -1.63 3.08 2.30
N ASN A 52 -1.54 2.77 3.59
CA ASN A 52 -1.42 3.78 4.63
C ASN A 52 -0.14 4.61 4.48
N GLU A 53 1.00 3.96 4.22
CA GLU A 53 2.26 4.68 3.95
C GLU A 53 2.14 5.57 2.70
N GLU A 54 1.47 5.12 1.64
CA GLU A 54 1.21 5.93 0.44
C GLU A 54 0.36 7.17 0.76
N ASP A 55 -0.74 6.99 1.51
CA ASP A 55 -1.64 8.07 1.90
C ASP A 55 -0.95 9.13 2.77
N GLU A 56 -0.10 8.71 3.71
CA GLU A 56 0.69 9.61 4.55
C GLU A 56 1.66 10.46 3.73
N LEU A 57 2.35 9.84 2.76
CA LEU A 57 3.27 10.55 1.87
C LEU A 57 2.53 11.50 0.92
N LEU A 58 1.36 11.11 0.39
CA LEU A 58 0.52 11.99 -0.44
C LEU A 58 0.03 13.20 0.36
N LEU A 59 -0.38 13.00 1.62
CA LEU A 59 -0.76 14.09 2.51
C LEU A 59 0.41 15.04 2.75
N LYS A 60 1.60 14.49 3.03
CA LYS A 60 2.82 15.27 3.22
C LYS A 60 3.19 16.07 1.97
N GLN A 61 3.12 15.44 0.78
CA GLN A 61 3.35 16.11 -0.50
C GLN A 61 2.39 17.29 -0.70
N LYS A 62 1.09 17.09 -0.42
CA LYS A 62 0.07 18.13 -0.52
C LYS A 62 0.33 19.30 0.43
N THR A 63 0.76 19.02 1.65
CA THR A 63 1.11 20.06 2.64
C THR A 63 2.31 20.86 2.16
N LEU A 64 3.38 20.19 1.73
CA LEU A 64 4.57 20.85 1.19
C LEU A 64 4.26 21.70 -0.05
N GLN A 65 3.37 21.23 -0.93
CA GLN A 65 2.94 22.00 -2.10
C GLN A 65 2.19 23.29 -1.71
N ARG A 66 1.39 23.25 -0.65
CA ARG A 66 0.73 24.46 -0.11
C ARG A 66 1.75 25.43 0.46
N GLU A 67 2.68 24.94 1.29
CA GLU A 67 3.75 25.77 1.85
C GLU A 67 4.60 26.43 0.75
N LEU A 68 4.87 25.71 -0.35
CA LEU A 68 5.59 26.25 -1.51
C LEU A 68 4.81 27.38 -2.19
N ASN A 69 3.50 27.19 -2.36
CA ASN A 69 2.65 28.21 -2.96
C ASN A 69 2.59 29.46 -2.06
N ASP A 70 2.49 29.30 -0.75
CA ASP A 70 2.49 30.40 0.21
C ASP A 70 3.82 31.16 0.17
N ALA A 71 4.96 30.45 0.16
CA ALA A 71 6.28 31.06 0.02
C ALA A 71 6.41 31.83 -1.31
N THR A 72 5.90 31.27 -2.40
CA THR A 72 5.90 31.91 -3.72
C THR A 72 5.04 33.17 -3.74
N SER A 73 3.88 33.15 -3.08
CA SER A 73 3.01 34.33 -2.93
C SER A 73 3.72 35.44 -2.17
N ILE A 74 4.39 35.11 -1.06
CA ILE A 74 5.16 36.09 -0.27
C ILE A 74 6.28 36.73 -1.12
N ILE A 75 6.99 35.93 -1.92
CA ILE A 75 8.05 36.43 -2.83
C ILE A 75 7.45 37.38 -3.87
N ALA A 76 6.30 37.03 -4.46
CA ALA A 76 5.64 37.86 -5.45
C ALA A 76 5.23 39.22 -4.86
N ASP A 77 4.55 39.22 -3.71
CA ASP A 77 4.13 40.43 -3.01
C ASP A 77 5.34 41.30 -2.62
N ALA A 78 6.41 40.68 -2.09
CA ALA A 78 7.62 41.39 -1.73
C ALA A 78 8.35 41.96 -2.96
N SER A 79 8.29 41.28 -4.10
CA SER A 79 8.87 41.77 -5.37
C SER A 79 8.14 42.99 -5.90
N GLU A 80 6.81 43.02 -5.83
CA GLU A 80 6.01 44.20 -6.19
C GLU A 80 6.32 45.40 -5.27
N ARG A 81 6.39 45.14 -3.96
CA ARG A 81 6.78 46.15 -2.95
C ARG A 81 8.18 46.71 -3.22
N LEU A 82 9.14 45.84 -3.55
CA LEU A 82 10.50 46.24 -3.91
C LEU A 82 10.51 47.17 -5.13
N GLN A 83 9.77 46.84 -6.19
CA GLN A 83 9.70 47.68 -7.38
C GLN A 83 9.12 49.08 -7.08
N LEU A 84 8.08 49.15 -6.25
CA LEU A 84 7.51 50.43 -5.81
C LEU A 84 8.47 51.22 -4.92
N ALA A 85 9.15 50.56 -4.00
CA ALA A 85 10.13 51.17 -3.10
C ALA A 85 11.32 51.75 -3.87
N LEU A 86 11.82 51.03 -4.88
CA LEU A 86 12.87 51.50 -5.79
C LEU A 86 12.47 52.78 -6.53
N LYS A 87 11.24 52.85 -7.04
CA LYS A 87 10.71 54.06 -7.70
C LYS A 87 10.61 55.24 -6.73
N LYS A 88 10.22 54.99 -5.48
CA LYS A 88 10.09 56.00 -4.42
C LYS A 88 11.40 56.35 -3.73
N LYS A 89 12.48 55.60 -3.99
CA LYS A 89 13.78 55.66 -3.29
C LYS A 89 13.64 55.48 -1.77
N ASP A 90 12.70 54.63 -1.34
CA ASP A 90 12.49 54.29 0.06
C ASP A 90 13.44 53.15 0.45
N SER A 91 14.58 53.49 1.07
CA SER A 91 15.62 52.53 1.42
C SER A 91 15.15 51.49 2.46
N ILE A 92 14.29 51.88 3.39
CA ILE A 92 13.80 50.96 4.44
C ILE A 92 12.94 49.87 3.82
N GLU A 93 12.05 50.26 2.90
CA GLU A 93 11.17 49.32 2.24
C GLU A 93 11.90 48.43 1.21
N ILE A 94 12.97 48.94 0.58
CA ILE A 94 13.89 48.16 -0.25
C ILE A 94 14.52 47.03 0.57
N ASP A 95 15.10 47.34 1.73
CA ASP A 95 15.76 46.35 2.59
C ASP A 95 14.77 45.30 3.09
N ARG A 96 13.59 45.73 3.56
CA ARG A 96 12.53 44.82 4.02
C ARG A 96 12.07 43.85 2.93
N SER A 97 11.81 44.37 1.74
CA SER A 97 11.35 43.56 0.62
C SER A 97 12.43 42.57 0.16
N THR A 98 13.69 43.01 0.14
CA THR A 98 14.84 42.15 -0.21
C THR A 98 15.02 41.01 0.79
N ILE A 99 14.89 41.28 2.10
CA ILE A 99 14.94 40.25 3.14
C ILE A 99 13.82 39.22 2.96
N LEU A 100 12.59 39.67 2.69
CA LEU A 100 11.44 38.78 2.46
C LEU A 100 11.63 37.90 1.23
N ILE A 101 12.10 38.46 0.12
CA ILE A 101 12.40 37.70 -1.10
C ILE A 101 13.48 36.66 -0.83
N HIS A 102 14.57 37.04 -0.15
CA HIS A 102 15.65 36.12 0.17
C HIS A 102 15.18 34.98 1.09
N GLY A 103 14.44 35.31 2.16
CA GLY A 103 13.88 34.32 3.08
C GLY A 103 12.89 33.37 2.40
N GLY A 104 12.00 33.91 1.56
CA GLY A 104 11.05 33.11 0.78
C GLY A 104 11.76 32.16 -0.20
N ASN A 105 12.81 32.63 -0.88
CA ASN A 105 13.60 31.80 -1.80
C ASN A 105 14.30 30.65 -1.06
N THR A 106 14.92 30.92 0.09
CA THR A 106 15.55 29.90 0.92
C THR A 106 14.54 28.86 1.37
N LYS A 107 13.38 29.29 1.88
CA LYS A 107 12.31 28.38 2.30
C LYS A 107 11.77 27.55 1.14
N SER A 108 11.56 28.16 -0.03
CA SER A 108 11.10 27.46 -1.24
C SER A 108 12.09 26.38 -1.67
N LYS A 109 13.40 26.65 -1.57
CA LYS A 109 14.44 25.66 -1.87
C LYS A 109 14.39 24.47 -0.91
N GLU A 110 14.28 24.72 0.40
CA GLU A 110 14.12 23.66 1.40
C GLU A 110 12.88 22.80 1.16
N ILE A 111 11.74 23.44 0.83
CA ILE A 111 10.50 22.72 0.52
C ILE A 111 10.66 21.86 -0.74
N ASN A 112 11.30 22.37 -1.78
CA ASN A 112 11.57 21.62 -3.00
C ASN A 112 12.46 20.40 -2.75
N GLU A 113 13.49 20.52 -1.91
CA GLU A 113 14.33 19.39 -1.50
C GLU A 113 13.50 18.32 -0.75
N GLN A 114 12.58 18.75 0.12
CA GLN A 114 11.68 17.83 0.82
C GLN A 114 10.68 17.16 -0.13
N LEU A 115 10.09 17.91 -1.08
CA LEU A 115 9.19 17.39 -2.11
C LEU A 115 9.88 16.33 -2.97
N SER A 116 11.15 16.54 -3.33
CA SER A 116 11.95 15.55 -4.06
C SER A 116 12.06 14.23 -3.28
N LYS A 117 12.40 14.32 -1.99
CA LYS A 117 12.51 13.13 -1.11
C LYS A 117 11.18 12.39 -0.98
N VAL A 118 10.08 13.11 -0.74
CA VAL A 118 8.74 12.52 -0.64
C VAL A 118 8.34 11.86 -1.96
N THR A 119 8.68 12.47 -3.10
CA THR A 119 8.39 11.91 -4.43
C THR A 119 9.17 10.62 -4.69
N GLU A 120 10.45 10.58 -4.32
CA GLU A 120 11.26 9.35 -4.41
C GLU A 120 10.71 8.23 -3.52
N GLU A 121 10.24 8.56 -2.32
CA GLU A 121 9.60 7.59 -1.41
C GLU A 121 8.28 7.07 -1.98
N LEU A 122 7.42 7.95 -2.51
CA LEU A 122 6.17 7.57 -3.19
C LEU A 122 6.43 6.59 -4.34
N ILE A 123 7.42 6.86 -5.19
CA ILE A 123 7.80 5.96 -6.29
C ILE A 123 8.20 4.57 -5.76
N LYS A 124 8.95 4.51 -4.65
CA LYS A 124 9.34 3.24 -4.03
C LYS A 124 8.12 2.48 -3.52
N ILE A 125 7.18 3.16 -2.87
CA ILE A 125 5.94 2.55 -2.34
C ILE A 125 5.05 2.05 -3.46
N GLN A 126 4.82 2.85 -4.51
CA GLN A 126 4.04 2.45 -5.68
C GLN A 126 4.65 1.24 -6.39
N LYS A 127 5.98 1.15 -6.44
CA LYS A 127 6.67 -0.04 -6.95
C LYS A 127 6.43 -1.27 -6.05
N LYS A 128 6.48 -1.12 -4.73
CA LYS A 128 6.15 -2.20 -3.77
C LYS A 128 4.71 -2.67 -3.97
N GLN A 129 3.76 -1.73 -4.05
CA GLN A 129 2.34 -1.99 -4.26
C GLN A 129 2.10 -2.80 -5.56
N LYS A 130 2.68 -2.35 -6.69
CA LYS A 130 2.60 -3.05 -7.97
C LYS A 130 3.15 -4.48 -7.89
N ASN A 131 4.31 -4.65 -7.24
CA ASN A 131 4.92 -5.97 -7.07
C ASN A 131 4.04 -6.91 -6.23
N LYS A 132 3.46 -6.41 -5.13
CA LYS A 132 2.55 -7.19 -4.27
C LYS A 132 1.27 -7.58 -5.01
N PHE A 133 0.69 -6.65 -5.75
CA PHE A 133 -0.50 -6.92 -6.55
C PHE A 133 -0.23 -7.98 -7.64
N SER A 134 0.91 -7.89 -8.33
CA SER A 134 1.33 -8.88 -9.31
C SER A 134 1.55 -10.27 -8.69
N GLN A 135 2.15 -10.34 -7.50
CA GLN A 135 2.33 -11.62 -6.78
C GLN A 135 0.98 -12.24 -6.39
N GLN A 136 0.03 -11.44 -5.90
CA GLN A 136 -1.31 -11.91 -5.57
C GLN A 136 -2.07 -12.41 -6.79
N GLN A 137 -2.00 -11.71 -7.93
CA GLN A 137 -2.61 -12.18 -9.17
C GLN A 137 -2.03 -13.51 -9.65
N GLN A 138 -0.71 -13.68 -9.60
CA GLN A 138 -0.06 -14.95 -9.97
C GLN A 138 -0.48 -16.10 -9.04
N LYS A 139 -0.56 -15.85 -7.73
CA LYS A 139 -1.05 -16.84 -6.75
C LYS A 139 -2.49 -17.26 -7.05
N ARG A 140 -3.38 -16.30 -7.33
CA ARG A 140 -4.78 -16.57 -7.73
C ARG A 140 -4.89 -17.34 -9.04
N GLN A 141 -4.08 -16.97 -10.05
CA GLN A 141 -4.05 -17.72 -11.31
C GLN A 141 -3.64 -19.16 -11.08
N LYS A 142 -2.56 -19.41 -10.31
CA LYS A 142 -2.07 -20.75 -10.01
C LYS A 142 -3.11 -21.60 -9.27
N THR A 143 -3.78 -21.03 -8.26
CA THR A 143 -4.85 -21.73 -7.53
C THR A 143 -6.04 -22.06 -8.42
N LEU A 144 -6.41 -21.18 -9.36
CA LEU A 144 -7.45 -21.47 -10.35
C LEU A 144 -7.03 -22.57 -11.33
N THR A 145 -5.78 -22.57 -11.82
CA THR A 145 -5.29 -23.65 -12.69
C THR A 145 -5.25 -24.98 -11.95
N ASP A 146 -4.72 -25.01 -10.73
CA ASP A 146 -4.64 -26.24 -9.93
C ASP A 146 -6.05 -26.79 -9.61
N ALA A 147 -7.03 -25.93 -9.32
CA ALA A 147 -8.42 -26.33 -9.15
C ALA A 147 -9.06 -26.85 -10.44
N SER A 148 -8.74 -26.27 -11.60
CA SER A 148 -9.25 -26.71 -12.91
C SER A 148 -8.68 -28.05 -13.37
N ILE A 149 -7.46 -28.40 -12.94
CA ILE A 149 -6.83 -29.71 -13.21
C ILE A 149 -7.48 -30.81 -12.36
N ILE A 150 -7.98 -30.49 -11.15
CA ILE A 150 -8.62 -31.46 -10.26
C ILE A 150 -10.08 -31.76 -10.69
N LEU A 151 -10.72 -30.85 -11.42
CA LEU A 151 -12.12 -30.95 -11.85
C LEU A 151 -12.31 -31.61 -13.24
N ASN A 152 -11.23 -31.90 -13.97
CA ASN A 152 -11.23 -32.63 -15.25
C ASN A 152 -10.60 -34.02 -15.08
#